data_AF-A0A921EP38-F1
#
_entry.id   AF-A0A921EP38-F1
#
_cell.length_a   1.000
_cell.length_b   1.000
_cell.length_c   1.000
_cell.angle_alpha   90.00
_cell.angle_beta   90.00
_cell.angle_gamma   90.00
#
_symmetry.space_group_name_H-M   'P 1'
#
loop_
_entity.id
_entity.type
_entity.pdbx_description
1 polymer ?
#
loop_
_entity_poly.entity_id
_entity_poly.type
_entity_poly.pdbx_seq_one_letter_code
_entity_poly.pdbx_strand_id
1 'polypeptide(L)'
;LLAVAVLADRRERRREVGTDQPAPARGLPAVDRHVPSYITQDEVDALTHPAVGQPRNLRHDGEGFGFGHAHPDFATNPSGAVLTSPTLLIVDGAVDTMRELLAPLSRATADAPLVVVADNFSDDVLTTLAANRRALNTPVLAAQAPQRDRIRLAELTGATPVTEADLKAGYLPSSGMGRASQWSSTGRSTWVALTPDKTLK
;
A
#
# COMPACT_ATOMS: atom_id res chain seq x y z
N LEU A 1 2.28 42.58 -6.83
CA LEU A 1 3.32 42.04 -7.74
C LEU A 1 4.07 40.84 -7.14
N LEU A 2 4.39 40.83 -5.84
CA LEU A 2 5.03 39.67 -5.16
C LEU A 2 4.20 38.37 -5.18
N ALA A 3 2.87 38.43 -5.04
CA ALA A 3 2.02 37.24 -5.00
C ALA A 3 1.94 36.49 -6.36
N VAL A 4 2.08 37.20 -7.48
CA VAL A 4 2.09 36.59 -8.82
C VAL A 4 3.45 35.95 -9.09
N ALA A 5 4.54 36.56 -8.62
CA ALA A 5 5.89 35.98 -8.71
C ALA A 5 6.02 34.68 -7.90
N VAL A 6 5.44 34.61 -6.69
CA VAL A 6 5.45 33.38 -5.87
C VAL A 6 4.59 32.26 -6.47
N LEU A 7 3.50 32.59 -7.16
CA LEU A 7 2.68 31.61 -7.86
C LEU A 7 3.32 31.12 -9.16
N ALA A 8 4.05 31.99 -9.87
CA ALA A 8 4.84 31.61 -11.04
C ALA A 8 6.04 30.74 -10.63
N ASP A 9 6.79 31.14 -9.60
CA ASP A 9 7.94 30.39 -9.07
C ASP A 9 7.54 29.02 -8.52
N ARG A 10 6.35 28.87 -7.93
CA ARG A 10 5.80 27.54 -7.57
C ARG A 10 5.46 26.66 -8.77
N ARG A 11 5.07 27.23 -9.91
CA ARG A 11 4.84 26.47 -11.15
C ARG A 11 6.13 26.14 -11.89
N GLU A 12 7.14 26.99 -11.74
CA GLU A 12 8.45 26.84 -12.40
C GLU A 12 9.35 25.87 -11.61
N ARG A 13 9.42 26.00 -10.28
CA ARG A 13 10.17 25.05 -9.42
C ARG A 13 9.58 23.65 -9.39
N ARG A 14 8.28 23.49 -9.66
CA ARG A 14 7.65 22.16 -9.84
C ARG A 14 8.11 21.46 -11.12
N ARG A 15 8.63 22.21 -12.10
CA ARG A 15 9.18 21.66 -13.36
C ARG A 15 10.67 21.33 -13.28
N GLU A 16 11.40 21.88 -12.30
CA GLU A 16 12.86 21.70 -12.19
C GLU A 16 13.26 20.48 -11.34
N VAL A 17 12.36 19.95 -10.51
CA VAL A 17 12.65 18.73 -9.74
C VAL A 17 12.22 17.52 -10.58
N GLY A 18 13.12 17.03 -11.43
CA GLY A 18 12.91 15.78 -12.16
C GLY A 18 13.15 15.81 -13.67
N THR A 19 13.96 16.73 -14.20
CA THR A 19 14.55 16.48 -15.53
C THR A 19 15.32 15.18 -15.48
N ASP A 20 14.86 14.17 -16.22
CA ASP A 20 15.53 12.94 -16.69
C ASP A 20 17.04 12.88 -16.44
N GLN A 21 17.47 12.79 -15.19
CA GLN A 21 18.83 12.45 -14.84
C GLN A 21 18.81 10.96 -14.55
N PRO A 22 19.12 10.11 -15.55
CA PRO A 22 19.24 8.69 -15.30
C PRO A 22 20.24 8.48 -14.18
N ALA A 23 20.02 7.43 -13.38
CA ALA A 23 20.99 7.03 -12.38
C ALA A 23 22.38 6.94 -13.04
N PRO A 24 23.42 7.55 -12.44
CA PRO A 24 24.74 7.59 -13.06
C PRO A 24 25.24 6.16 -13.29
N ALA A 25 25.66 5.87 -14.53
CA ALA A 25 26.18 4.57 -14.91
C ALA A 25 27.42 4.24 -14.06
N ARG A 26 27.42 3.07 -13.43
CA ARG A 26 28.48 2.64 -12.51
C ARG A 26 29.53 1.76 -13.21
N GLY A 27 29.36 1.48 -14.50
CA GLY A 27 30.23 0.59 -15.28
C GLY A 27 30.07 -0.89 -14.89
N LEU A 28 28.97 -1.23 -14.22
CA LEU A 28 28.66 -2.57 -13.74
C LEU A 28 27.43 -3.09 -14.49
N PRO A 29 27.59 -3.99 -15.48
CA PRO A 29 26.49 -4.44 -16.34
C PRO A 29 25.29 -5.06 -15.62
N ALA A 30 25.46 -5.57 -14.39
CA ALA A 30 24.36 -6.09 -13.57
C ALA A 30 23.49 -4.96 -12.99
N VAL A 31 24.11 -3.83 -12.63
CA VAL A 31 23.45 -2.66 -12.02
C VAL A 31 22.92 -1.74 -13.11
N ASP A 32 23.74 -1.46 -14.11
CA ASP A 32 23.41 -0.55 -15.22
C ASP A 32 22.33 -1.12 -16.16
N ARG A 33 22.00 -2.42 -16.04
CA ARG A 33 20.83 -3.03 -16.68
C ARG A 33 19.50 -2.55 -16.09
N HIS A 34 19.50 -2.08 -14.85
CA HIS A 34 18.30 -1.62 -14.13
C HIS A 34 18.41 -0.12 -13.88
N VAL A 35 18.27 0.68 -14.94
CA VAL A 35 18.18 2.14 -14.80
C VAL A 35 16.73 2.49 -14.46
N PRO A 36 16.42 2.94 -13.22
CA PRO A 36 15.09 3.39 -12.88
C PRO A 36 14.75 4.68 -13.62
N SER A 37 13.51 4.78 -14.09
CA SER A 37 12.94 6.05 -14.56
C SER A 37 12.30 6.75 -13.36
N TYR A 38 12.68 8.00 -13.11
CA TYR A 38 12.10 8.82 -12.05
C TYR A 38 11.06 9.75 -12.67
N ILE A 39 9.87 9.78 -12.10
CA ILE A 39 8.80 10.71 -12.48
C ILE A 39 8.45 11.61 -11.30
N THR A 40 8.00 12.81 -11.61
CA THR A 40 7.58 13.83 -10.64
C THR A 40 6.21 13.50 -10.04
N GLN A 41 5.88 14.12 -8.90
CA GLN A 41 4.55 13.96 -8.30
C GLN A 41 3.44 14.46 -9.24
N ASP A 42 3.65 15.57 -9.96
CA ASP A 42 2.67 16.09 -10.92
C ASP A 42 2.45 15.11 -12.09
N GLU A 43 3.48 14.36 -12.51
CA GLU A 43 3.37 13.30 -13.52
C GLU A 43 2.66 12.05 -13.00
N VAL A 44 2.94 11.62 -11.77
CA VAL A 44 2.17 10.58 -11.08
C VAL A 44 0.69 10.97 -11.01
N ASP A 45 0.42 12.22 -10.64
CA ASP A 45 -0.92 12.73 -10.49
C ASP A 45 -1.70 12.71 -11.81
N ALA A 46 -1.00 12.83 -12.96
CA ALA A 46 -1.57 12.74 -14.30
C ALA A 46 -1.78 11.29 -14.80
N LEU A 47 -1.22 10.28 -14.14
CA LEU A 47 -1.43 8.88 -14.52
C LEU A 47 -2.87 8.43 -14.24
N THR A 48 -3.35 7.49 -15.07
CA THR A 48 -4.65 6.86 -14.88
C THR A 48 -4.71 6.14 -13.53
N HIS A 49 -5.74 6.41 -12.74
CA HIS A 49 -5.98 5.71 -11.48
C HIS A 49 -6.13 4.19 -11.71
N PRO A 50 -5.64 3.33 -10.79
CA PRO A 50 -5.72 1.87 -10.95
C PRO A 50 -7.15 1.33 -11.07
N ALA A 51 -8.12 2.00 -10.45
CA ALA A 51 -9.53 1.66 -10.50
C ALA A 51 -10.18 2.04 -11.84
N VAL A 52 -9.84 1.32 -12.91
CA VAL A 52 -10.39 1.53 -14.26
C VAL A 52 -11.52 0.53 -14.55
N GLY A 53 -12.48 0.94 -15.39
CA GLY A 53 -13.53 0.08 -15.92
C GLY A 53 -14.90 0.35 -15.30
N GLN A 54 -15.82 -0.61 -15.43
CA GLN A 54 -17.18 -0.46 -14.90
C GLN A 54 -17.22 -0.83 -13.41
N PRO A 55 -18.00 -0.13 -12.56
CA PRO A 55 -18.21 -0.52 -11.18
C PRO A 55 -18.67 -1.98 -11.11
N ARG A 56 -17.99 -2.79 -10.29
CA ARG A 56 -18.38 -4.18 -10.04
C ARG A 56 -19.00 -4.26 -8.65
N ASN A 57 -19.90 -5.20 -8.41
CA ASN A 57 -20.42 -5.37 -7.06
C ASN A 57 -19.26 -5.80 -6.14
N LEU A 58 -19.01 -5.02 -5.08
CA LEU A 58 -17.97 -5.35 -4.12
C LEU A 58 -18.47 -6.57 -3.32
N ARG A 59 -17.70 -7.65 -3.30
CA ARG A 59 -18.08 -8.83 -2.53
C ARG A 59 -17.95 -8.51 -1.04
N HIS A 60 -19.04 -8.65 -0.29
CA HIS A 60 -19.07 -8.46 1.17
C HIS A 60 -18.97 -9.82 1.86
N ASP A 61 -17.97 -10.62 1.46
CA ASP A 61 -17.79 -11.99 1.94
C ASP A 61 -16.94 -12.02 3.21
N GLY A 62 -17.34 -12.85 4.19
CA GLY A 62 -16.59 -13.05 5.43
C GLY A 62 -16.90 -12.01 6.51
N GLU A 63 -15.88 -11.64 7.28
CA GLU A 63 -16.00 -10.79 8.46
C GLU A 63 -15.86 -9.31 8.12
N GLY A 64 -16.79 -8.49 8.59
CA GLY A 64 -16.84 -7.05 8.33
C GLY A 64 -16.18 -6.19 9.42
N PHE A 65 -15.52 -5.13 8.98
CA PHE A 65 -14.85 -4.14 9.83
C PHE A 65 -15.25 -2.70 9.47
N GLY A 66 -15.18 -1.81 10.47
CA GLY A 66 -15.59 -0.40 10.37
C GLY A 66 -14.54 0.55 9.80
N PHE A 67 -13.53 0.03 9.13
CA PHE A 67 -12.44 0.79 8.53
C PHE A 67 -12.23 0.41 7.06
N GLY A 68 -11.57 1.27 6.28
CA GLY A 68 -11.34 1.07 4.85
C GLY A 68 -9.88 1.23 4.43
N HIS A 69 -9.62 1.15 3.12
CA HIS A 69 -8.29 1.46 2.58
C HIS A 69 -7.98 2.96 2.73
N ALA A 70 -6.73 3.26 3.05
CA ALA A 70 -6.29 4.59 3.46
C ALA A 70 -6.13 5.59 2.29
N HIS A 71 -6.09 5.10 1.04
CA HIS A 71 -5.95 5.95 -0.14
C HIS A 71 -6.76 5.39 -1.33
N PRO A 72 -7.45 6.25 -2.12
CA PRO A 72 -8.27 5.80 -3.24
C PRO A 72 -7.51 5.03 -4.33
N ASP A 73 -6.21 5.30 -4.51
CA ASP A 73 -5.40 4.55 -5.50
C ASP A 73 -5.23 3.06 -5.15
N PHE A 74 -5.53 2.64 -3.92
CA PHE A 74 -5.56 1.22 -3.58
C PHE A 74 -6.78 0.48 -4.14
N ALA A 75 -7.80 1.20 -4.62
CA ALA A 75 -8.95 0.59 -5.27
C ALA A 75 -8.52 -0.17 -6.55
N THR A 76 -9.07 -1.38 -6.74
CA THR A 76 -8.80 -2.23 -7.91
C THR A 76 -9.88 -2.09 -8.98
N ASN A 77 -11.00 -1.47 -8.62
CA ASN A 77 -12.10 -1.10 -9.50
C ASN A 77 -12.87 0.09 -8.89
N PRO A 78 -13.77 0.75 -9.63
CA PRO A 78 -14.46 1.95 -9.12
C PRO A 78 -15.27 1.75 -7.83
N SER A 79 -15.66 0.52 -7.49
CA SER A 79 -16.40 0.24 -6.25
C SER A 79 -15.50 0.05 -5.03
N GLY A 80 -14.19 -0.14 -5.21
CA GLY A 80 -13.22 -0.32 -4.13
C GLY A 80 -12.09 -1.28 -4.49
N ALA A 81 -11.39 -1.76 -3.46
CA ALA A 81 -10.34 -2.75 -3.60
C ALA A 81 -10.89 -4.16 -3.40
N VAL A 82 -10.43 -5.09 -4.23
CA VAL A 82 -10.66 -6.54 -4.08
C VAL A 82 -9.33 -7.24 -4.36
N LEU A 83 -8.85 -8.00 -3.38
CA LEU A 83 -7.61 -8.77 -3.43
C LEU A 83 -7.90 -10.24 -3.15
N THR A 84 -7.26 -11.13 -3.90
CA THR A 84 -7.35 -12.58 -3.73
C THR A 84 -6.11 -13.08 -3.01
N SER A 85 -6.28 -14.00 -2.07
CA SER A 85 -5.20 -14.61 -1.28
C SER A 85 -4.20 -13.61 -0.65
N PRO A 86 -4.64 -12.47 -0.09
CA PRO A 86 -3.70 -11.49 0.44
C PRO A 86 -2.97 -12.02 1.68
N THR A 87 -1.74 -11.54 1.86
CA THR A 87 -1.03 -11.59 3.13
C THR A 87 -1.26 -10.30 3.89
N LEU A 88 -1.33 -10.39 5.22
CA LEU A 88 -1.67 -9.24 6.06
C LEU A 88 -0.54 -8.98 7.06
N LEU A 89 -0.02 -7.76 7.05
CA LEU A 89 0.83 -7.24 8.12
C LEU A 89 -0.03 -6.36 9.01
N ILE A 90 -0.13 -6.71 10.29
CA ILE A 90 -0.87 -5.92 11.28
C ILE A 90 0.14 -5.27 12.20
N VAL A 91 0.11 -3.95 12.25
CA VAL A 91 1.04 -3.13 13.03
C VAL A 91 0.34 -2.68 14.30
N ASP A 92 0.98 -2.92 15.44
CA ASP A 92 0.56 -2.31 16.70
C ASP A 92 1.21 -0.94 16.87
N GLY A 93 0.60 0.05 16.22
CA GLY A 93 1.07 1.44 16.22
C GLY A 93 1.06 2.06 14.82
N ALA A 94 1.86 3.10 14.65
CA ALA A 94 1.99 3.83 13.39
C ALA A 94 3.09 3.27 12.48
N VAL A 95 2.98 3.57 11.19
CA VAL A 95 4.06 3.42 10.21
C VAL A 95 4.53 4.82 9.81
N ASP A 96 5.72 5.19 10.27
CA ASP A 96 6.22 6.55 10.15
C ASP A 96 7.05 6.73 8.87
N THR A 97 7.75 5.68 8.44
CA THR A 97 8.72 5.77 7.33
C THR A 97 8.64 4.60 6.36
N MET A 98 8.99 4.84 5.09
CA MET A 98 9.07 3.78 4.08
C MET A 98 10.10 2.69 4.43
N ARG A 99 11.12 3.01 5.24
CA ARG A 99 12.16 2.07 5.67
C ARG A 99 11.59 0.89 6.45
N GLU A 100 10.58 1.15 7.30
CA GLU A 100 9.87 0.13 8.08
C GLU A 100 9.17 -0.90 7.19
N LEU A 101 8.76 -0.48 5.99
CA LEU A 101 8.03 -1.33 5.07
C LEU A 101 8.91 -2.11 4.09
N LEU A 102 10.23 -1.87 4.03
CA LEU A 102 11.10 -2.52 3.05
C LEU A 102 11.05 -4.06 3.12
N ALA A 103 11.17 -4.62 4.32
CA ALA A 103 11.10 -6.07 4.51
C ALA A 103 9.71 -6.64 4.16
N PRO A 104 8.58 -6.09 4.68
CA PRO A 104 7.25 -6.52 4.25
C PRO A 104 7.02 -6.42 2.73
N LEU A 105 7.37 -5.29 2.10
CA LEU A 105 7.13 -5.03 0.68
C LEU A 105 7.87 -6.01 -0.22
N SER A 106 9.08 -6.44 0.17
CA SER A 106 9.84 -7.45 -0.58
C SER A 106 9.16 -8.82 -0.66
N ARG A 107 8.19 -9.10 0.23
CA ARG A 107 7.42 -10.35 0.25
C ARG A 107 6.13 -10.27 -0.56
N ALA A 108 5.73 -9.08 -1.01
CA ALA A 108 4.49 -8.86 -1.74
C ALA A 108 4.62 -9.32 -3.19
N THR A 109 3.67 -10.11 -3.67
CA THR A 109 3.61 -10.56 -5.07
C THR A 109 2.21 -10.36 -5.63
N ALA A 110 2.05 -10.47 -6.96
CA ALA A 110 0.73 -10.39 -7.57
C ALA A 110 -0.23 -11.50 -7.10
N ASP A 111 0.32 -12.69 -6.81
CA ASP A 111 -0.45 -13.85 -6.32
C ASP A 111 -0.68 -13.83 -4.80
N ALA A 112 0.13 -13.06 -4.08
CA ALA A 112 0.04 -12.86 -2.63
C ALA A 112 0.20 -11.37 -2.30
N PRO A 113 -0.79 -10.53 -2.65
CA PRO A 113 -0.73 -9.10 -2.40
C PRO A 113 -0.64 -8.82 -0.89
N LEU A 114 0.02 -7.72 -0.53
CA LEU A 114 0.23 -7.32 0.85
C LEU A 114 -0.81 -6.28 1.27
N VAL A 115 -1.51 -6.55 2.37
CA VAL A 115 -2.32 -5.58 3.09
C VAL A 115 -1.59 -5.17 4.36
N VAL A 116 -1.27 -3.89 4.50
CA VAL A 116 -0.67 -3.32 5.71
C VAL A 116 -1.76 -2.59 6.50
N VAL A 117 -2.01 -3.02 7.73
CA VAL A 117 -3.01 -2.43 8.63
C VAL A 117 -2.31 -1.83 9.84
N ALA A 118 -2.47 -0.54 10.06
CA ALA A 118 -1.82 0.19 11.14
C ALA A 118 -2.79 1.17 11.82
N ASP A 119 -2.39 1.73 12.96
CA ASP A 119 -3.14 2.81 13.61
C ASP A 119 -3.14 4.07 12.76
N ASN A 120 -1.96 4.41 12.26
CA ASN A 120 -1.73 5.56 11.42
C ASN A 120 -0.59 5.31 10.43
N PHE A 121 -0.56 6.09 9.36
CA PHE A 121 0.58 6.19 8.46
C PHE A 121 0.95 7.66 8.35
N SER A 122 2.24 7.96 8.20
CA SER A 122 2.64 9.29 7.76
C SER A 122 2.15 9.56 6.32
N ASP A 123 1.85 10.83 6.03
CA ASP A 123 1.38 11.24 4.70
C ASP A 123 2.37 10.85 3.61
N ASP A 124 3.68 11.02 3.86
CA ASP A 124 4.75 10.65 2.93
C ASP A 124 4.73 9.15 2.59
N VAL A 125 4.45 8.28 3.58
CA VAL A 125 4.34 6.83 3.36
C VAL A 125 3.12 6.51 2.49
N LEU A 126 1.95 7.07 2.82
CA LEU A 126 0.73 6.82 2.04
C LEU A 126 0.84 7.32 0.61
N THR A 127 1.33 8.55 0.41
CA THR A 127 1.54 9.12 -0.93
C THR A 127 2.53 8.30 -1.74
N THR A 128 3.62 7.84 -1.13
CA THR A 128 4.60 6.99 -1.83
C THR A 128 3.99 5.63 -2.24
N LEU A 129 3.26 4.97 -1.33
CA LEU A 129 2.59 3.71 -1.64
C LEU A 129 1.51 3.88 -2.73
N ALA A 130 0.73 4.96 -2.66
CA ALA A 130 -0.30 5.29 -3.64
C ALA A 130 0.32 5.60 -5.01
N ALA A 131 1.40 6.37 -5.07
CA ALA A 131 2.14 6.67 -6.29
C ALA A 131 2.67 5.39 -6.94
N ASN A 132 3.28 4.50 -6.16
CA ASN A 132 3.76 3.20 -6.65
C ASN A 132 2.61 2.30 -7.13
N ARG A 133 1.49 2.32 -6.42
CA ARG A 133 0.28 1.61 -6.83
C ARG A 133 -0.25 2.16 -8.16
N ARG A 134 -0.25 3.47 -8.36
CA ARG A 134 -0.68 4.13 -9.60
C ARG A 134 0.27 3.89 -10.76
N ALA A 135 1.57 4.06 -10.54
CA ALA A 135 2.59 3.98 -11.59
C ALA A 135 2.98 2.55 -11.95
N LEU A 136 3.06 1.66 -10.96
CA LEU A 136 3.65 0.32 -11.12
C LEU A 136 2.67 -0.81 -10.82
N ASN A 137 1.41 -0.48 -10.49
CA ASN A 137 0.40 -1.46 -10.10
C ASN A 137 0.90 -2.38 -8.96
N THR A 138 1.68 -1.84 -8.01
CA THR A 138 2.25 -2.64 -6.92
C THR A 138 1.15 -3.40 -6.16
N PRO A 139 1.37 -4.66 -5.76
CA PRO A 139 0.36 -5.49 -5.12
C PRO A 139 0.28 -5.19 -3.61
N VAL A 140 0.07 -3.93 -3.26
CA VAL A 140 0.10 -3.43 -1.88
C VAL A 140 -1.10 -2.53 -1.62
N LEU A 141 -1.72 -2.67 -0.45
CA LEU A 141 -2.80 -1.84 0.06
C LEU A 141 -2.52 -1.45 1.51
N ALA A 142 -2.69 -0.17 1.85
CA ALA A 142 -2.66 0.30 3.24
C ALA A 142 -4.08 0.57 3.76
N ALA A 143 -4.33 0.23 5.01
CA ALA A 143 -5.59 0.49 5.72
C ALA A 143 -5.32 1.00 7.14
N GLN A 144 -5.95 2.12 7.51
CA GLN A 144 -5.90 2.63 8.88
C GLN A 144 -7.06 2.02 9.66
N ALA A 145 -6.78 1.40 10.80
CA ALA A 145 -7.79 0.72 11.61
C ALA A 145 -7.55 1.00 13.10
N PRO A 146 -8.60 1.19 13.92
CA PRO A 146 -8.44 1.34 15.35
C PRO A 146 -7.94 0.04 16.00
N GLN A 147 -7.32 0.14 17.18
CA GLN A 147 -6.68 -1.00 17.86
C GLN A 147 -7.58 -2.22 18.00
N ARG A 148 -8.85 -2.02 18.39
CA ARG A 148 -9.84 -3.09 18.53
C ARG A 148 -10.00 -3.91 17.24
N ASP A 149 -10.09 -3.22 16.11
CA ASP A 149 -10.26 -3.87 14.81
C ASP A 149 -8.97 -4.55 14.35
N ARG A 150 -7.79 -3.99 14.65
CA ARG A 150 -6.49 -4.63 14.37
C ARG A 150 -6.30 -5.94 15.14
N ILE A 151 -6.65 -5.97 16.42
CA ILE A 151 -6.58 -7.18 17.26
C ILE A 151 -7.51 -8.26 16.69
N ARG A 152 -8.77 -7.90 16.43
CA ARG A 152 -9.76 -8.83 15.86
C ARG A 152 -9.34 -9.36 14.49
N LEU A 153 -8.76 -8.50 13.64
CA LEU A 153 -8.23 -8.90 12.34
C LEU A 153 -7.03 -9.85 12.48
N ALA A 154 -6.17 -9.65 13.48
CA ALA A 154 -5.04 -10.52 13.75
C ALA A 154 -5.48 -11.92 14.18
N GLU A 155 -6.44 -11.98 15.10
CA GLU A 155 -7.09 -13.23 15.53
C GLU A 155 -7.73 -13.95 14.34
N LEU A 156 -8.50 -13.23 13.52
CA LEU A 156 -9.16 -13.79 12.33
C LEU A 156 -8.14 -14.38 11.34
N THR A 157 -7.06 -13.65 11.05
CA THR A 157 -6.13 -14.00 9.96
C THR A 157 -4.93 -14.82 10.41
N GLY A 158 -4.81 -15.10 11.71
CA GLY A 158 -3.67 -15.76 12.33
C GLY A 158 -2.38 -14.94 12.32
N ALA A 159 -2.46 -13.62 12.10
CA ALA A 159 -1.31 -12.74 12.15
C ALA A 159 -0.87 -12.52 13.61
N THR A 160 0.43 -12.44 13.84
CA THR A 160 0.96 -11.86 15.08
C THR A 160 1.19 -10.36 14.86
N PRO A 161 0.52 -9.45 15.61
CA PRO A 161 0.77 -8.01 15.48
C PRO A 161 2.25 -7.67 15.70
N VAL A 162 2.80 -6.84 14.82
CA VAL A 162 4.20 -6.40 14.86
C VAL A 162 4.27 -5.02 15.50
N THR A 163 5.15 -4.84 16.47
CA THR A 163 5.33 -3.56 17.14
C THR A 163 6.05 -2.55 16.24
N GLU A 164 5.89 -1.26 16.51
CA GLU A 164 6.67 -0.22 15.81
C GLU A 164 8.18 -0.43 15.97
N ALA A 165 8.63 -0.85 17.15
CA ALA A 165 10.05 -1.06 17.43
C ALA A 165 10.63 -2.17 16.55
N ASP A 166 9.89 -3.27 16.38
CA ASP A 166 10.30 -4.39 15.52
C ASP A 166 10.35 -3.98 14.05
N LEU A 167 9.34 -3.24 13.56
CA LEU A 167 9.35 -2.69 12.20
C LEU A 167 10.50 -1.72 11.98
N LYS A 168 10.77 -0.83 12.93
CA LYS A 168 11.89 0.12 12.89
C LYS A 168 13.24 -0.62 12.92
N ALA A 169 13.31 -1.79 13.55
CA ALA A 169 14.48 -2.67 13.53
C ALA A 169 14.58 -3.52 12.23
N GLY A 170 13.55 -3.50 11.37
CA GLY A 170 13.47 -4.36 10.18
C GLY A 170 13.19 -5.83 10.50
N TYR A 171 12.73 -6.13 11.72
CA TYR A 171 12.40 -7.47 12.16
C TYR A 171 10.96 -7.83 11.76
N LEU A 172 10.81 -8.90 10.98
CA LEU A 172 9.50 -9.43 10.59
C LEU A 172 9.51 -10.97 10.62
N PRO A 173 9.04 -11.60 11.71
CA PRO A 173 8.96 -13.05 11.80
C PRO A 173 7.96 -13.61 10.77
N SER A 174 8.08 -14.90 10.45
CA SER A 174 7.13 -15.57 9.54
C SER A 174 5.70 -15.57 10.08
N SER A 175 5.52 -15.66 11.39
CA SER A 175 4.23 -15.55 12.10
C SER A 175 3.66 -14.14 12.13
N GLY A 176 4.45 -13.11 11.80
CA GLY A 176 3.99 -11.71 11.72
C GLY A 176 3.04 -11.45 10.55
N MET A 177 2.85 -12.43 9.66
CA MET A 177 2.01 -12.30 8.47
C MET A 177 0.77 -13.17 8.61
N GLY A 178 -0.41 -12.54 8.59
CA GLY A 178 -1.70 -13.21 8.46
C GLY A 178 -2.02 -13.59 7.03
N ARG A 179 -3.08 -14.38 6.85
CA ARG A 179 -3.59 -14.79 5.54
C ARG A 179 -5.10 -14.69 5.48
N ALA A 180 -5.62 -14.33 4.32
CA ALA A 180 -7.04 -14.40 3.99
C ALA A 180 -7.21 -15.02 2.59
N SER A 181 -8.39 -15.58 2.30
CA SER A 181 -8.73 -16.02 0.94
C SER A 181 -9.14 -14.83 0.07
N GLN A 182 -9.75 -13.82 0.68
CA GLN A 182 -10.16 -12.60 0.01
C GLN A 182 -10.19 -11.42 0.97
N TRP A 183 -9.79 -10.26 0.45
CA TRP A 183 -10.00 -8.95 1.06
C TRP A 183 -10.83 -8.11 0.10
N SER A 184 -11.85 -7.43 0.61
CA SER A 184 -12.52 -6.36 -0.10
C SER A 184 -12.63 -5.13 0.78
N SER A 185 -12.51 -3.94 0.21
CA SER A 185 -12.64 -2.70 0.98
C SER A 185 -13.11 -1.52 0.14
N THR A 186 -13.84 -0.63 0.79
CA THR A 186 -14.07 0.75 0.36
C THR A 186 -13.16 1.68 1.17
N GLY A 187 -13.29 3.00 1.01
CA GLY A 187 -12.61 3.96 1.88
C GLY A 187 -13.10 3.98 3.34
N ARG A 188 -14.15 3.21 3.70
CA ARG A 188 -14.73 3.23 5.07
C ARG A 188 -15.05 1.86 5.66
N SER A 189 -15.04 0.80 4.87
CA SER A 189 -15.48 -0.52 5.32
C SER A 189 -14.69 -1.60 4.61
N THR A 190 -14.44 -2.69 5.31
CA THR A 190 -13.62 -3.81 4.85
C THR A 190 -14.33 -5.11 5.16
N TRP A 191 -14.20 -6.10 4.27
CA TRP A 191 -14.63 -7.48 4.48
C TRP A 191 -13.47 -8.43 4.21
N VAL A 192 -13.32 -9.41 5.09
CA VAL A 192 -12.21 -10.37 5.05
C VAL A 192 -12.77 -11.78 5.12
N ALA A 193 -12.56 -12.55 4.06
CA ALA A 193 -12.92 -13.96 4.02
C ALA A 193 -11.69 -14.84 4.24
N LEU A 194 -11.85 -15.90 5.03
CA LEU A 194 -10.83 -16.94 5.19
C LEU A 194 -11.07 -18.08 4.20
N THR A 195 -10.04 -18.88 3.94
CA THR A 195 -10.25 -20.15 3.24
C THR A 195 -11.00 -21.07 4.20
N PRO A 196 -12.15 -21.67 3.81
CA PRO A 196 -12.83 -22.63 4.68
C PRO A 196 -11.88 -23.78 5.00
N ASP A 197 -11.77 -24.09 6.28
CA ASP A 197 -10.88 -25.14 6.76
C ASP A 197 -11.32 -26.48 6.16
N LYS A 198 -10.43 -27.12 5.39
CA LYS A 198 -10.71 -28.41 4.72
C LYS A 198 -10.69 -29.60 5.69
N THR A 199 -10.52 -29.37 7.00
CA THR A 199 -10.30 -30.42 8.00
C THR A 199 -11.55 -30.93 8.73
N LEU A 200 -12.75 -30.49 8.36
CA LEU A 200 -14.01 -31.07 8.85
C LEU A 200 -14.74 -31.83 7.73
N LYS A 201 -14.28 -33.05 7.47
CA LYS A 201 -15.05 -34.12 6.81
C LYS A 201 -14.79 -35.43 7.51
#